data_AF-A0A182W797-F1
#
_entry.id   AF-A0A182W797-F1
#
_cell.length_a   1.000
_cell.length_b   1.000
_cell.length_c   1.000
_cell.angle_alpha   90.00
_cell.angle_beta   90.00
_cell.angle_gamma   90.00
#
_symmetry.space_group_name_H-M   'P 1'
#
loop_
_entity.id
_entity.type
_entity.pdbx_description
1 polymer ?
#
loop_
_entity_poly.entity_id
_entity_poly.type
_entity_poly.pdbx_seq_one_letter_code
_entity_poly.pdbx_strand_id
1 'polypeptide(L)'
;MKLFVAIAFALLAIVAAQEQYTTKYDGIDLDEILKSDRLFNNYFKCLMDEGRCTPDGNELKKILPEALQTNCEKCSEKQRSGAIKVINYVIENRKEQWDALQKKYDPENLYIEKKKFYVKLCVSLSYVFKPKSKSIGFVNMAMELSILTLNIWGIPYVSKDREVRVKAIGDVLASGNYDIVSLQEVWSDSDYQHLRQRVENVLPFCHYFYSGVVGSGLAILSRYPIVSAFFHAWSVNGYIHRIQHGDWFGGKGVGMAKIAVNDQLVHVYVAHLHAEYNRQCDDYMAHRVIQAHDTAQFIESTRGQSVLQVLAGDLNTEPGDLAYRVLVTSSKLKDSYDRKSIGSAVGTNECHTNSYTDPTAAKQQPNGKRIDYVMYRIGDSYEGRLLEHRLPLSERVPGQTFSYSDHEAVYAKLILKKCSSTSTIQNLIACNSGKSRDEESCSRESREEMQREAVLALRESVAICNESLKQLESHRRSYTLMAIGVIIVLINLLELQAPYGLKIAFLVLKFLLCAVIIFFVVMATIWNVMEKHGILAGKLSMEIALKGYSLDGAATGYATTSEK
;
A
#
# COMPACT_ATOMS: atom_id res chain seq x y z
N MET A 1 0.92 -40.56 -13.44
CA MET A 1 -0.22 -40.42 -12.51
C MET A 1 0.20 -40.61 -11.04
N LYS A 2 0.87 -41.71 -10.66
CA LYS A 2 1.27 -41.97 -9.25
C LYS A 2 2.21 -40.91 -8.64
N LEU A 3 3.13 -40.33 -9.42
CA LEU A 3 4.06 -39.28 -8.94
C LEU A 3 3.37 -37.91 -8.74
N PHE A 4 2.41 -37.55 -9.60
CA PHE A 4 1.64 -36.30 -9.47
C PHE A 4 0.64 -36.36 -8.32
N VAL A 5 0.04 -37.52 -8.08
CA VAL A 5 -0.77 -37.78 -6.88
C VAL A 5 0.11 -37.71 -5.64
N ALA A 6 1.32 -38.29 -5.66
CA ALA A 6 2.25 -38.20 -4.54
C ALA A 6 2.74 -36.78 -4.24
N ILE A 7 3.01 -35.95 -5.25
CA ILE A 7 3.40 -34.54 -5.08
C ILE A 7 2.22 -33.70 -4.60
N ALA A 8 1.01 -33.93 -5.11
CA ALA A 8 -0.20 -33.25 -4.64
C ALA A 8 -0.54 -33.64 -3.18
N PHE A 9 -0.41 -34.92 -2.82
CA PHE A 9 -0.56 -35.39 -1.43
C PHE A 9 0.58 -34.91 -0.53
N ALA A 10 1.81 -34.76 -1.02
CA ALA A 10 2.93 -34.19 -0.27
C ALA A 10 2.75 -32.68 -0.04
N LEU A 11 2.24 -31.93 -1.02
CA LEU A 11 1.89 -30.52 -0.88
C LEU A 11 0.67 -30.32 0.02
N LEU A 12 -0.35 -31.19 -0.07
CA LEU A 12 -1.48 -31.23 0.86
C LEU A 12 -1.04 -31.62 2.27
N ALA A 13 -0.04 -32.50 2.42
CA ALA A 13 0.53 -32.85 3.73
C ALA A 13 1.39 -31.72 4.31
N ILE A 14 2.13 -30.97 3.50
CA ILE A 14 2.90 -29.79 3.92
C ILE A 14 1.97 -28.64 4.32
N VAL A 15 0.86 -28.43 3.60
CA VAL A 15 -0.18 -27.44 3.95
C VAL A 15 -1.01 -27.89 5.16
N ALA A 16 -1.23 -29.19 5.34
CA ALA A 16 -1.89 -29.76 6.52
C ALA A 16 -0.97 -29.86 7.75
N ALA A 17 0.34 -29.60 7.61
CA ALA A 17 1.34 -29.71 8.68
C ALA A 17 1.69 -28.36 9.36
N GLN A 18 0.82 -27.35 9.29
CA GLN A 18 0.89 -26.25 10.26
C GLN A 18 0.37 -26.76 11.61
N GLU A 19 1.28 -27.29 12.43
CA GLU A 19 0.98 -27.67 13.81
C GLU A 19 0.61 -26.42 14.63
N GLN A 20 -0.69 -26.14 14.77
CA GLN A 20 -1.20 -25.16 15.74
C GLN A 20 -1.17 -25.76 17.15
N TYR A 21 -1.06 -24.91 18.17
CA TYR A 21 -1.26 -25.35 19.55
C TYR A 21 -2.71 -25.83 19.75
N THR A 22 -2.90 -26.77 20.67
CA THR A 22 -4.23 -27.31 20.94
C THR A 22 -5.21 -26.21 21.37
N THR A 23 -6.39 -26.16 20.74
CA THR A 23 -7.46 -25.20 21.05
C THR A 23 -8.40 -25.72 22.15
N LYS A 24 -8.10 -26.88 22.74
CA LYS A 24 -8.92 -27.57 23.75
C LYS A 24 -9.27 -26.68 24.96
N TYR A 25 -8.43 -25.70 25.26
CA TYR A 25 -8.55 -24.83 26.42
C TYR A 25 -8.86 -23.36 26.08
N ASP A 26 -9.19 -23.06 24.81
CA ASP A 26 -9.53 -21.70 24.36
C ASP A 26 -10.87 -21.18 24.94
N GLY A 27 -11.64 -22.05 25.61
CA GLY A 27 -12.91 -21.72 26.26
C GLY A 27 -12.81 -21.39 27.75
N ILE A 28 -11.61 -21.28 28.31
CA ILE A 28 -11.40 -20.95 29.73
C ILE A 28 -11.78 -19.50 30.01
N ASP A 29 -12.49 -19.26 31.11
CA ASP A 29 -12.83 -17.92 31.58
C ASP A 29 -11.61 -17.24 32.23
N LEU A 30 -10.91 -16.43 31.44
CA LEU A 30 -9.76 -15.65 31.90
C LEU A 30 -10.16 -14.58 32.94
N ASP A 31 -11.38 -14.04 32.90
CA ASP A 31 -11.81 -13.00 33.84
C ASP A 31 -12.03 -13.57 35.24
N GLU A 32 -12.60 -14.76 35.32
CA GLU A 32 -12.78 -15.48 36.60
C GLU A 32 -11.41 -15.78 37.25
N ILE A 33 -10.46 -16.27 36.46
CA ILE A 33 -9.12 -16.62 36.95
C ILE A 33 -8.37 -15.37 37.42
N LEU A 34 -8.38 -14.29 36.63
CA LEU A 34 -7.63 -13.07 36.94
C LEU A 34 -8.20 -12.33 38.16
N LYS A 35 -9.53 -12.34 38.34
CA LYS A 35 -10.21 -11.68 39.48
C LYS A 35 -10.15 -12.51 40.77
N SER A 36 -9.89 -13.81 40.69
CA SER A 36 -9.85 -14.69 41.86
C SER A 36 -8.40 -14.91 42.33
N ASP A 37 -8.05 -14.39 43.51
CA ASP A 37 -6.72 -14.59 44.10
C ASP A 37 -6.38 -16.08 44.27
N ARG A 38 -7.37 -16.91 44.61
CA ARG A 38 -7.17 -18.35 44.77
C ARG A 38 -6.82 -19.01 43.44
N LEU A 39 -7.56 -18.72 42.37
CA LEU A 39 -7.33 -19.32 41.06
C LEU A 39 -6.03 -18.81 40.46
N PHE A 40 -5.84 -17.49 40.43
CA PHE A 40 -4.60 -16.87 39.94
C PHE A 40 -3.35 -17.44 40.62
N ASN A 41 -3.35 -17.54 41.95
CA ASN A 41 -2.20 -18.06 42.69
C ASN A 41 -1.89 -19.54 42.38
N ASN A 42 -2.91 -20.34 42.03
CA ASN A 42 -2.68 -21.72 41.59
C ASN A 42 -1.96 -21.77 40.23
N TYR A 43 -2.38 -20.93 39.27
CA TYR A 43 -1.69 -20.80 37.97
C TYR A 43 -0.29 -20.23 38.12
N PHE A 44 -0.12 -19.20 38.94
CA PHE A 44 1.18 -18.61 39.22
C PHE A 44 2.16 -19.64 39.81
N LYS A 45 1.76 -20.37 40.87
CA LYS A 45 2.59 -21.43 41.46
C LYS A 45 2.89 -22.56 40.48
N CYS A 46 1.93 -22.92 39.62
CA CYS A 46 2.15 -23.88 38.55
C CYS A 46 3.26 -23.41 37.60
N LEU A 47 3.17 -22.19 37.08
CA LEU A 47 4.17 -21.60 36.18
C LEU A 47 5.53 -21.43 36.88
N MET A 48 5.55 -21.19 38.19
CA MET A 48 6.78 -21.03 38.97
C MET A 48 7.43 -22.35 39.43
N ASP A 49 6.84 -23.52 39.15
CA ASP A 49 7.29 -24.83 39.68
C ASP A 49 7.10 -24.99 41.21
N GLU A 50 6.23 -24.19 41.83
CA GLU A 50 6.01 -24.11 43.27
C GLU A 50 4.69 -24.77 43.75
N GLY A 51 3.92 -25.34 42.82
CA GLY A 51 2.62 -25.93 43.14
C GLY A 51 2.08 -26.85 42.06
N ARG A 52 0.95 -27.50 42.36
CA ARG A 52 0.27 -28.39 41.41
C ARG A 52 -0.34 -27.59 40.27
N CYS A 53 -0.21 -28.11 39.05
CA CYS A 53 -0.80 -27.55 37.85
C CYS A 53 -2.15 -28.22 37.53
N THR A 54 -3.12 -27.42 37.09
CA THR A 54 -4.31 -27.94 36.41
C THR A 54 -3.93 -28.46 35.01
N PRO A 55 -4.76 -29.28 34.35
CA PRO A 55 -4.45 -29.81 33.02
C PRO A 55 -4.16 -28.73 31.96
N ASP A 56 -4.87 -27.61 32.02
CA ASP A 56 -4.67 -26.45 31.16
C ASP A 56 -3.46 -25.60 31.57
N GLY A 57 -3.19 -25.45 32.87
CA GLY A 57 -1.98 -24.79 33.37
C GLY A 57 -0.70 -25.53 32.98
N ASN A 58 -0.73 -26.87 32.97
CA ASN A 58 0.37 -27.71 32.47
C ASN A 58 0.61 -27.49 30.98
N GLU A 59 -0.47 -27.42 30.19
CA GLU A 59 -0.35 -27.17 28.75
C GLU A 59 0.24 -25.78 28.49
N LEU A 60 -0.28 -24.75 29.16
CA LEU A 60 0.27 -23.39 29.08
C LEU A 60 1.75 -23.36 29.44
N LYS A 61 2.15 -23.98 30.54
CA LYS A 61 3.54 -24.03 30.99
C LYS A 61 4.47 -24.70 29.98
N LYS A 62 3.98 -25.73 29.29
CA LYS A 62 4.73 -26.46 28.26
C LYS A 62 4.96 -25.63 27.01
N ILE A 63 3.94 -24.90 26.54
CA ILE A 63 4.01 -24.11 25.29
C ILE A 63 4.68 -22.74 25.48
N LEU A 64 4.64 -22.18 26.69
CA LEU A 64 5.02 -20.79 26.96
C LEU A 64 6.44 -20.43 26.48
N PRO A 65 7.49 -21.25 26.69
CA PRO A 65 8.85 -20.91 26.21
C PRO A 65 8.94 -20.79 24.69
N GLU A 66 8.37 -21.73 23.94
CA GLU A 66 8.36 -21.73 22.47
C GLU A 66 7.49 -20.59 21.92
N ALA A 67 6.33 -20.36 22.53
CA ALA A 67 5.42 -19.28 22.14
C ALA A 67 6.07 -17.89 22.34
N LEU A 68 6.89 -17.71 23.38
CA LEU A 68 7.65 -16.47 23.57
C LEU A 68 8.77 -16.31 22.53
N GLN A 69 9.51 -17.37 22.20
CA GLN A 69 10.59 -17.32 21.21
C GLN A 69 10.08 -17.07 19.78
N THR A 70 8.95 -17.68 19.41
CA THR A 70 8.38 -17.62 18.06
C THR A 70 7.37 -16.48 17.86
N ASN A 71 7.19 -15.60 18.85
CA ASN A 71 6.10 -14.61 18.87
C ASN A 71 4.71 -15.22 18.63
N CYS A 72 4.44 -16.39 19.21
CA CYS A 72 3.14 -17.06 19.15
C CYS A 72 2.72 -17.41 17.69
N GLU A 73 3.67 -17.87 16.88
CA GLU A 73 3.45 -18.23 15.47
C GLU A 73 2.34 -19.27 15.32
N LYS A 74 2.33 -20.28 16.20
CA LYS A 74 1.39 -21.41 16.24
C LYS A 74 0.10 -21.16 17.05
N CYS A 75 -0.09 -19.95 17.59
CA CYS A 75 -1.22 -19.65 18.47
C CYS A 75 -2.50 -19.31 17.71
N SER A 76 -3.65 -19.71 18.26
CA SER A 76 -4.96 -19.28 17.78
C SER A 76 -5.21 -17.78 18.05
N GLU A 77 -6.16 -17.17 17.33
CA GLU A 77 -6.56 -15.77 17.58
C GLU A 77 -7.07 -15.56 19.02
N LYS A 78 -7.77 -16.55 19.58
CA LYS A 78 -8.23 -16.54 20.98
C LYS A 78 -7.05 -16.60 21.96
N GLN A 79 -6.05 -17.41 21.68
CA GLN A 79 -4.84 -17.49 22.52
C GLN A 79 -4.05 -16.19 22.48
N ARG A 80 -3.92 -15.54 21.31
CA ARG A 80 -3.24 -14.25 21.16
C ARG A 80 -3.97 -13.14 21.93
N SER A 81 -5.28 -13.01 21.75
CA SER A 81 -6.09 -12.01 22.45
C SER A 81 -6.16 -12.25 23.97
N GLY A 82 -6.28 -13.52 24.38
CA GLY A 82 -6.24 -13.93 25.78
C GLY A 82 -4.89 -13.64 26.46
N ALA A 83 -3.77 -13.94 25.78
CA ALA A 83 -2.44 -13.66 26.28
C ALA A 83 -2.21 -12.15 26.51
N ILE A 84 -2.63 -11.30 25.55
CA ILE A 84 -2.55 -9.84 25.71
C ILE A 84 -3.31 -9.37 26.95
N LYS A 85 -4.54 -9.88 27.14
CA LYS A 85 -5.40 -9.55 28.28
C LYS A 85 -4.76 -9.93 29.62
N VAL A 86 -4.27 -11.17 29.74
CA VAL A 86 -3.62 -11.67 30.96
C VAL A 86 -2.37 -10.84 31.27
N ILE A 87 -1.51 -10.61 30.28
CA ILE A 87 -0.26 -9.88 30.50
C ILE A 87 -0.55 -8.45 30.98
N ASN A 88 -1.48 -7.74 30.34
CA ASN A 88 -1.82 -6.37 30.75
C ASN A 88 -2.39 -6.34 32.17
N TYR A 89 -3.30 -7.27 32.49
CA TYR A 89 -3.87 -7.35 33.84
C TYR A 89 -2.81 -7.60 34.92
N VAL A 90 -1.88 -8.52 34.68
CA VAL A 90 -0.83 -8.89 35.64
C VAL A 90 0.19 -7.76 35.83
N ILE A 91 0.57 -7.06 34.76
CA ILE A 91 1.44 -5.86 34.84
C ILE A 91 0.80 -4.77 35.70
N GLU A 92 -0.50 -4.52 35.51
CA GLU A 92 -1.21 -3.42 36.18
C GLU A 92 -1.60 -3.73 37.63
N ASN A 93 -2.00 -4.98 37.91
CA ASN A 93 -2.68 -5.34 39.17
C ASN A 93 -1.89 -6.33 40.05
N ARG A 94 -0.80 -6.94 39.54
CA ARG A 94 -0.06 -8.04 40.19
C ARG A 94 1.45 -7.95 39.90
N LYS A 95 2.04 -6.78 40.17
CA LYS A 95 3.42 -6.43 39.78
C LYS A 95 4.48 -7.38 40.34
N GLU A 96 4.37 -7.80 41.59
CA GLU A 96 5.36 -8.70 42.21
C GLU A 96 5.39 -10.07 41.50
N GLN A 97 4.22 -10.59 41.13
CA GLN A 97 4.09 -11.84 40.39
C GLN A 97 4.55 -11.69 38.93
N TRP A 98 4.33 -10.52 38.33
CA TRP A 98 4.88 -10.18 37.01
C TRP A 98 6.40 -10.25 37.01
N ASP A 99 7.05 -9.57 37.97
CA ASP A 99 8.50 -9.49 38.06
C ASP A 99 9.13 -10.89 38.24
N ALA A 100 8.48 -11.76 39.01
CA ALA A 100 8.90 -13.15 39.19
C ALA A 100 8.77 -14.00 37.91
N LEU A 101 7.65 -13.88 37.19
CA LEU A 101 7.44 -14.59 35.92
C LEU A 101 8.40 -14.10 34.84
N GLN A 102 8.62 -12.79 34.75
CA GLN A 102 9.56 -12.18 33.82
C GLN A 102 10.97 -12.70 34.07
N LYS A 103 11.43 -12.69 35.32
CA LYS A 103 12.77 -13.20 35.67
C LYS A 103 12.97 -14.67 35.26
N LYS A 104 11.90 -15.47 35.27
CA LYS A 104 11.95 -16.89 34.90
C LYS A 104 11.92 -17.12 33.40
N TYR A 105 11.09 -16.39 32.66
CA TYR A 105 10.80 -16.66 31.24
C TYR A 105 11.42 -15.64 30.26
N ASP A 106 11.83 -14.46 30.72
CA ASP A 106 12.50 -13.40 29.93
C ASP A 106 13.61 -12.70 30.77
N PRO A 107 14.67 -13.42 31.20
CA PRO A 107 15.73 -12.85 32.04
C PRO A 107 16.57 -11.76 31.36
N GLU A 108 16.60 -11.75 30.02
CA GLU A 108 17.38 -10.79 29.21
C GLU A 108 16.55 -9.56 28.75
N ASN A 109 15.28 -9.44 29.17
CA ASN A 109 14.36 -8.36 28.81
C ASN A 109 14.06 -8.20 27.31
N LEU A 110 14.40 -9.19 26.49
CA LEU A 110 14.25 -9.14 25.03
C LEU A 110 12.78 -8.97 24.62
N TYR A 111 11.86 -9.58 25.38
CA TYR A 111 10.42 -9.49 25.12
C TYR A 111 9.81 -8.20 25.70
N ILE A 112 10.21 -7.79 26.90
CA ILE A 112 9.72 -6.56 27.54
C ILE A 112 10.11 -5.30 26.77
N GLU A 113 11.31 -5.21 26.21
CA GLU A 113 11.70 -4.03 25.41
C GLU A 113 10.87 -3.93 24.12
N LYS A 114 10.63 -5.06 23.47
CA LYS A 114 9.74 -5.17 22.31
C LYS A 114 8.29 -4.78 22.67
N LYS A 115 7.79 -5.16 23.84
CA LYS A 115 6.45 -4.76 24.33
C LYS A 115 6.37 -3.31 24.82
N LYS A 116 7.42 -2.76 25.45
CA LYS A 116 7.50 -1.34 25.84
C LYS A 116 7.39 -0.41 24.63
N PHE A 117 7.87 -0.83 23.46
CA PHE A 117 7.63 -0.15 22.18
C PHE A 117 6.12 -0.09 21.84
N TYR A 118 5.38 -1.20 21.96
CA TYR A 118 3.93 -1.24 21.71
C TYR A 118 3.09 -0.57 22.81
N VAL A 119 3.49 -0.64 24.08
CA VAL A 119 2.77 -0.01 25.21
C VAL A 119 3.01 1.51 25.25
N LYS A 120 4.21 2.00 24.87
CA LYS A 120 4.43 3.44 24.63
C LYS A 120 3.42 3.98 23.62
N LEU A 121 3.12 3.21 22.57
CA LEU A 121 2.11 3.56 21.56
C LEU A 121 0.70 3.70 22.17
N CYS A 122 0.29 2.77 23.06
CA CYS A 122 -1.01 2.83 23.74
C CYS A 122 -1.12 3.94 24.80
N VAL A 123 -0.06 4.18 25.59
CA VAL A 123 -0.06 5.25 26.61
C VAL A 123 -0.06 6.63 25.96
N SER A 124 0.63 6.80 24.83
CA SER A 124 0.51 8.00 24.00
C SER A 124 -0.92 8.23 23.52
N LEU A 125 -1.64 7.18 23.12
CA LEU A 125 -3.05 7.28 22.71
C LEU A 125 -3.99 7.59 23.88
N SER A 126 -3.78 7.02 25.07
CA SER A 126 -4.62 7.32 26.26
C SER A 126 -4.41 8.73 26.82
N TYR A 127 -3.22 9.33 26.64
CA TYR A 127 -2.95 10.72 27.01
C TYR A 127 -3.53 11.74 26.03
N VAL A 128 -3.72 11.36 24.76
CA VAL A 128 -4.34 12.21 23.72
C VAL A 128 -5.85 12.36 23.91
N PHE A 129 -6.52 11.43 24.62
CA PHE A 129 -7.99 11.46 24.83
C PHE A 129 -8.47 11.91 26.22
N LYS A 130 -7.61 12.45 27.10
CA LYS A 130 -8.10 13.17 28.29
C LYS A 130 -8.37 14.64 27.96
N PRO A 131 -9.62 15.13 28.01
CA PRO A 131 -9.89 16.55 27.85
C PRO A 131 -9.32 17.29 29.08
N LYS A 132 -8.13 17.87 28.96
CA LYS A 132 -7.69 18.88 29.91
C LYS A 132 -8.47 20.15 29.61
N SER A 133 -9.58 20.30 30.33
CA SER A 133 -10.20 21.60 30.59
C SER A 133 -9.15 22.51 31.23
N LYS A 134 -8.56 23.39 30.43
CA LYS A 134 -8.03 24.69 30.82
C LYS A 134 -7.85 25.52 29.55
N SER A 135 -8.74 26.49 29.38
CA SER A 135 -8.71 27.51 28.34
C SER A 135 -7.43 28.34 28.46
N ILE A 136 -6.39 27.94 27.73
CA ILE A 136 -5.27 28.79 27.37
C ILE A 136 -5.55 29.18 25.91
N GLY A 137 -5.56 30.49 25.63
CA GLY A 137 -5.92 31.03 24.31
C GLY A 137 -5.17 30.30 23.19
N PHE A 138 -5.92 29.63 22.32
CA PHE A 138 -5.37 28.98 21.13
C PHE A 138 -4.86 30.08 20.20
N VAL A 139 -3.55 30.30 20.22
CA VAL A 139 -2.87 30.98 19.12
C VAL A 139 -3.08 30.10 17.88
N ASN A 140 -3.73 30.65 16.87
CA ASN A 140 -4.06 29.99 15.60
C ASN A 140 -2.76 29.76 14.80
N MET A 141 -1.92 28.82 15.23
CA MET A 141 -0.67 28.48 14.55
C MET A 141 -0.95 27.68 13.27
N ALA A 142 -0.30 28.09 12.18
CA ALA A 142 -0.31 27.34 10.95
C ALA A 142 0.52 26.06 11.08
N MET A 143 0.06 24.97 10.48
CA MET A 143 0.78 23.71 10.35
C MET A 143 1.58 23.75 9.04
N GLU A 144 2.89 23.52 9.13
CA GLU A 144 3.74 23.28 7.96
C GLU A 144 4.15 21.81 7.90
N LEU A 145 4.09 21.21 6.72
CA LEU A 145 4.46 19.82 6.49
C LEU A 145 5.35 19.69 5.25
N SER A 146 6.50 19.06 5.46
CA SER A 146 7.50 18.73 4.46
C SER A 146 7.36 17.27 4.04
N ILE A 147 6.91 17.03 2.81
CA ILE A 147 6.59 15.70 2.28
C ILE A 147 7.58 15.34 1.18
N LEU A 148 8.11 14.12 1.23
CA LEU A 148 8.99 13.54 0.21
C LEU A 148 8.39 12.25 -0.34
N THR A 149 8.51 12.03 -1.64
CA THR A 149 8.35 10.69 -2.23
C THR A 149 9.58 10.29 -3.04
N LEU A 150 9.91 9.00 -3.04
CA LEU A 150 11.01 8.43 -3.82
C LEU A 150 10.77 6.95 -4.11
N ASN A 151 10.78 6.57 -5.39
CA ASN A 151 11.04 5.20 -5.81
C ASN A 151 12.55 4.92 -5.65
N ILE A 152 12.91 3.98 -4.76
CA ILE A 152 14.31 3.73 -4.41
C ILE A 152 15.02 2.72 -5.33
N TRP A 153 14.29 2.10 -6.26
CA TRP A 153 14.78 1.05 -7.14
C TRP A 153 15.58 -0.02 -6.37
N GLY A 154 14.90 -0.66 -5.42
CA GLY A 154 15.48 -1.57 -4.43
C GLY A 154 15.33 -3.04 -4.78
N ILE A 155 15.31 -3.41 -6.07
CA ILE A 155 15.08 -4.80 -6.50
C ILE A 155 16.34 -5.65 -6.26
N PRO A 156 16.27 -6.74 -5.47
CA PRO A 156 17.40 -7.64 -5.27
C PRO A 156 17.93 -8.22 -6.58
N TYR A 157 19.26 -8.27 -6.73
CA TYR A 157 19.98 -8.80 -7.90
C TYR A 157 19.79 -8.08 -9.24
N VAL A 158 18.81 -7.17 -9.35
CA VAL A 158 18.52 -6.39 -10.58
C VAL A 158 19.05 -4.97 -10.47
N SER A 159 18.73 -4.28 -9.38
CA SER A 159 19.08 -2.86 -9.24
C SER A 159 20.58 -2.70 -8.97
N LYS A 160 21.23 -1.87 -9.80
CA LYS A 160 22.67 -1.58 -9.69
C LYS A 160 22.96 -0.78 -8.43
N ASP A 161 24.15 -0.99 -7.86
CA ASP A 161 24.67 -0.26 -6.69
C ASP A 161 23.73 -0.21 -5.47
N ARG A 162 22.78 -1.17 -5.37
CA ARG A 162 21.64 -1.13 -4.45
C ARG A 162 22.04 -0.83 -3.02
N GLU A 163 22.96 -1.61 -2.45
CA GLU A 163 23.35 -1.47 -1.04
C GLU A 163 23.96 -0.09 -0.72
N VAL A 164 24.77 0.45 -1.64
CA VAL A 164 25.43 1.76 -1.44
C VAL A 164 24.41 2.89 -1.60
N ARG A 165 23.51 2.79 -2.58
CA ARG A 165 22.43 3.76 -2.78
C ARG A 165 21.45 3.78 -1.62
N VAL A 166 21.00 2.62 -1.14
CA VAL A 166 20.06 2.52 0.00
C VAL A 166 20.66 3.17 1.26
N LYS A 167 21.97 2.98 1.51
CA LYS A 167 22.68 3.68 2.60
C LYS A 167 22.68 5.20 2.41
N ALA A 168 23.02 5.68 1.21
CA ALA A 168 23.03 7.11 0.89
C ALA A 168 21.63 7.74 0.98
N ILE A 169 20.59 7.02 0.54
CA ILE A 169 19.19 7.43 0.73
C ILE A 169 18.90 7.54 2.24
N GLY A 170 19.25 6.53 3.03
CA GLY A 170 19.11 6.57 4.49
C GLY A 170 19.79 7.78 5.13
N ASP A 171 20.99 8.16 4.68
CA ASP A 171 21.71 9.35 5.15
C ASP A 171 20.95 10.65 4.82
N VAL A 172 20.39 10.76 3.61
CA VAL A 172 19.57 11.92 3.22
C VAL A 172 18.29 11.99 4.05
N LEU A 173 17.59 10.88 4.24
CA LEU A 173 16.36 10.84 5.04
C LEU A 173 16.65 11.15 6.52
N ALA A 174 17.83 10.78 7.02
CA ALA A 174 18.29 11.08 8.38
C ALA A 174 18.65 12.56 8.62
N SER A 175 18.64 13.42 7.58
CA SER A 175 18.97 14.85 7.70
C SER A 175 17.99 15.67 8.56
N GLY A 176 16.78 15.15 8.82
CA GLY A 176 15.74 15.88 9.56
C GLY A 176 14.99 16.94 8.75
N ASN A 177 15.19 16.97 7.42
CA ASN A 177 14.54 17.94 6.52
C ASN A 177 13.09 17.58 6.13
N TYR A 178 12.65 16.37 6.45
CA TYR A 178 11.34 15.84 6.05
C TYR A 178 10.49 15.49 7.27
N ASP A 179 9.18 15.65 7.15
CA ASP A 179 8.20 15.27 8.16
C ASP A 179 7.55 13.93 7.83
N ILE A 180 7.32 13.67 6.54
CA ILE A 180 6.67 12.47 6.02
C ILE A 180 7.39 12.05 4.74
N VAL A 181 7.74 10.78 4.64
CA VAL A 181 8.42 10.18 3.49
C VAL A 181 7.61 8.98 3.01
N SER A 182 7.28 8.95 1.73
CA SER A 182 6.67 7.81 1.04
C SER A 182 7.70 7.14 0.13
N LEU A 183 7.98 5.86 0.32
CA LEU A 183 8.94 5.12 -0.50
C LEU A 183 8.23 4.05 -1.34
N GLN A 184 8.74 3.85 -2.56
CA GLN A 184 8.35 2.78 -3.48
C GLN A 184 9.56 1.92 -3.80
N GLU A 185 9.31 0.69 -4.26
CA GLU A 185 10.32 -0.33 -4.57
C GLU A 185 11.27 -0.71 -3.42
N VAL A 186 10.77 -0.67 -2.19
CA VAL A 186 11.44 -1.26 -1.04
C VAL A 186 11.16 -2.77 -1.01
N TRP A 187 11.83 -3.52 -1.89
CA TRP A 187 11.54 -4.96 -2.10
C TRP A 187 12.27 -5.89 -1.13
N SER A 188 13.30 -5.41 -0.41
CA SER A 188 14.07 -6.20 0.54
C SER A 188 13.78 -5.79 1.98
N ASP A 189 13.49 -6.76 2.85
CA ASP A 189 13.34 -6.50 4.29
C ASP A 189 14.62 -5.92 4.89
N SER A 190 15.80 -6.40 4.47
CA SER A 190 17.07 -5.84 4.96
C SER A 190 17.24 -4.36 4.63
N ASP A 191 16.82 -3.95 3.43
CA ASP A 191 16.89 -2.56 2.98
C ASP A 191 15.89 -1.70 3.77
N TYR A 192 14.69 -2.21 4.02
CA TYR A 192 13.70 -1.56 4.88
C TYR A 192 14.19 -1.40 6.33
N GLN A 193 14.71 -2.48 6.96
CA GLN A 193 15.22 -2.42 8.33
C GLN A 193 16.40 -1.44 8.43
N HIS A 194 17.29 -1.42 7.44
CA HIS A 194 18.39 -0.47 7.39
C HIS A 194 17.89 0.98 7.34
N LEU A 195 16.97 1.30 6.43
CA LEU A 195 16.38 2.64 6.32
C LEU A 195 15.69 3.04 7.62
N ARG A 196 14.87 2.14 8.19
CA ARG A 196 14.17 2.35 9.47
C ARG A 196 15.13 2.66 10.61
N GLN A 197 16.19 1.88 10.77
CA GLN A 197 17.21 2.12 11.80
C GLN A 197 17.94 3.45 11.57
N ARG A 198 18.28 3.75 10.30
CA ARG A 198 19.05 4.94 9.97
C ARG A 198 18.30 6.24 10.28
N VAL A 199 16.97 6.25 10.13
CA VAL A 199 16.12 7.43 10.33
C VAL A 199 15.46 7.50 11.71
N GLU A 200 15.69 6.54 12.61
CA GLU A 200 14.96 6.39 13.88
C GLU A 200 14.90 7.68 14.71
N ASN A 201 15.95 8.50 14.70
CA ASN A 201 16.03 9.74 15.45
C ASN A 201 15.18 10.90 14.89
N VAL A 202 14.79 10.84 13.61
CA VAL A 202 14.09 11.94 12.90
C VAL A 202 12.74 11.53 12.32
N LEU A 203 12.58 10.27 11.94
CA LEU A 203 11.35 9.66 11.41
C LEU A 203 11.04 8.35 12.17
N PRO A 204 10.83 8.39 13.49
CA PRO A 204 10.71 7.19 14.33
C PRO A 204 9.49 6.30 13.99
N PHE A 205 8.46 6.85 13.34
CA PHE A 205 7.23 6.14 13.04
C PHE A 205 7.24 5.61 11.61
N CYS A 206 7.76 4.40 11.44
CA CYS A 206 7.88 3.73 10.15
C CYS A 206 6.85 2.61 10.00
N HIS A 207 6.32 2.44 8.78
CA HIS A 207 5.43 1.34 8.43
C HIS A 207 5.73 0.81 7.03
N TYR A 208 5.91 -0.50 6.92
CA TYR A 208 6.00 -1.23 5.66
C TYR A 208 4.68 -1.93 5.37
N PHE A 209 4.18 -1.82 4.15
CA PHE A 209 2.93 -2.46 3.75
C PHE A 209 3.24 -3.84 3.15
N TYR A 210 2.97 -4.92 3.89
CA TYR A 210 3.16 -6.28 3.38
C TYR A 210 1.99 -6.70 2.49
N SER A 211 2.30 -7.34 1.35
CA SER A 211 1.33 -7.83 0.37
C SER A 211 1.97 -8.81 -0.62
N GLY A 212 1.18 -9.63 -1.29
CA GLY A 212 1.65 -10.52 -2.36
C GLY A 212 2.73 -11.52 -1.92
N VAL A 213 3.55 -11.97 -2.86
CA VAL A 213 4.61 -12.97 -2.62
C VAL A 213 5.90 -12.30 -2.14
N VAL A 214 6.25 -11.15 -2.74
CA VAL A 214 7.54 -10.46 -2.50
C VAL A 214 7.40 -9.16 -1.68
N GLY A 215 6.20 -8.85 -1.18
CA GLY A 215 5.90 -7.55 -0.54
C GLY A 215 5.16 -6.61 -1.49
N SER A 216 4.76 -5.43 -1.00
CA SER A 216 4.19 -4.37 -1.86
C SER A 216 5.26 -3.43 -2.42
N GLY A 217 6.45 -3.40 -1.81
CA GLY A 217 7.48 -2.42 -2.10
C GLY A 217 7.20 -1.03 -1.50
N LEU A 218 6.11 -0.86 -0.74
CA LEU A 218 5.67 0.45 -0.24
C LEU A 218 5.98 0.63 1.24
N ALA A 219 6.50 1.82 1.59
CA ALA A 219 6.71 2.20 2.98
C ALA A 219 6.37 3.68 3.23
N ILE A 220 5.93 3.98 4.45
CA ILE A 220 5.78 5.35 4.96
C ILE A 220 6.68 5.51 6.19
N LEU A 221 7.46 6.59 6.23
CA LEU A 221 8.28 6.98 7.38
C LEU A 221 7.82 8.37 7.84
N SER A 222 7.55 8.54 9.13
CA SER A 222 7.00 9.78 9.65
C SER A 222 7.69 10.23 10.94
N ARG A 223 7.85 11.56 11.04
CA ARG A 223 8.21 12.27 12.27
C ARG A 223 7.11 12.15 13.32
N TYR A 224 5.86 12.01 12.89
CA TYR A 224 4.67 12.04 13.72
C TYR A 224 4.05 10.64 13.88
N PRO A 225 3.34 10.37 14.99
CA PRO A 225 2.75 9.05 15.22
C PRO A 225 1.80 8.60 14.13
N ILE A 226 2.04 7.40 13.58
CA ILE A 226 1.07 6.68 12.74
C ILE A 226 0.04 6.02 13.66
N VAL A 227 -1.19 6.51 13.62
CA VAL A 227 -2.29 6.01 14.49
C VAL A 227 -3.02 4.82 13.90
N SER A 228 -2.98 4.66 12.59
CA SER A 228 -3.59 3.54 11.87
C SER A 228 -2.95 3.42 10.49
N ALA A 229 -2.74 2.18 10.05
CA ALA A 229 -2.29 1.88 8.70
C ALA A 229 -3.23 0.84 8.06
N PHE A 230 -3.47 0.99 6.76
CA PHE A 230 -4.34 0.13 5.98
C PHE A 230 -3.74 -0.10 4.60
N PHE A 231 -3.88 -1.30 4.04
CA PHE A 231 -3.41 -1.62 2.70
C PHE A 231 -4.57 -2.09 1.83
N HIS A 232 -4.69 -1.52 0.64
CA HIS A 232 -5.67 -1.90 -0.37
C HIS A 232 -4.97 -2.53 -1.58
N ALA A 233 -5.15 -3.84 -1.77
CA ALA A 233 -4.62 -4.53 -2.94
C ALA A 233 -5.55 -4.32 -4.15
N TRP A 234 -4.97 -4.00 -5.31
CA TRP A 234 -5.76 -3.82 -6.54
C TRP A 234 -6.23 -5.14 -7.13
N SER A 235 -7.33 -5.08 -7.91
CA SER A 235 -7.92 -6.25 -8.56
C SER A 235 -7.13 -6.81 -9.74
N VAL A 236 -6.27 -5.98 -10.35
CA VAL A 236 -5.41 -6.33 -11.51
C VAL A 236 -4.00 -5.78 -11.29
N ASN A 237 -2.98 -6.60 -11.55
CA ASN A 237 -1.57 -6.30 -11.23
C ASN A 237 -0.59 -6.88 -12.28
N GLY A 238 -0.99 -6.99 -13.54
CA GLY A 238 -0.13 -7.50 -14.61
C GLY A 238 -0.40 -8.96 -14.99
N TYR A 239 0.58 -9.59 -15.65
CA TYR A 239 0.43 -10.91 -16.27
C TYR A 239 1.44 -11.93 -15.72
N ILE A 240 0.96 -13.02 -15.11
CA ILE A 240 1.81 -14.06 -14.49
C ILE A 240 2.90 -14.62 -15.42
N HIS A 241 2.59 -14.74 -16.71
CA HIS A 241 3.47 -15.34 -17.70
C HIS A 241 4.53 -14.36 -18.24
N ARG A 242 4.40 -13.06 -17.96
CA ARG A 242 5.40 -12.05 -18.33
C ARG A 242 6.38 -11.89 -17.19
N ILE A 243 7.22 -12.90 -17.00
CA ILE A 243 8.17 -13.01 -15.87
C ILE A 243 9.12 -11.80 -15.83
N GLN A 244 9.50 -11.29 -16.99
CA GLN A 244 10.30 -10.08 -17.15
C GLN A 244 9.61 -8.79 -16.67
N HIS A 245 8.29 -8.79 -16.49
CA HIS A 245 7.50 -7.69 -15.95
C HIS A 245 7.08 -8.02 -14.51
N GLY A 246 7.91 -7.59 -13.55
CA GLY A 246 7.85 -8.04 -12.15
C GLY A 246 6.58 -7.66 -11.38
N ASP A 247 5.73 -6.78 -11.93
CA ASP A 247 4.53 -6.24 -11.30
C ASP A 247 3.58 -7.30 -10.77
N TRP A 248 3.41 -8.43 -11.48
CA TRP A 248 2.48 -9.49 -11.08
C TRP A 248 2.92 -10.23 -9.83
N PHE A 249 4.23 -10.36 -9.62
CA PHE A 249 4.78 -11.03 -8.44
C PHE A 249 4.76 -10.08 -7.23
N GLY A 250 4.87 -8.77 -7.47
CA GLY A 250 4.69 -7.74 -6.46
C GLY A 250 3.24 -7.65 -6.00
N GLY A 251 3.04 -7.56 -4.69
CA GLY A 251 1.72 -7.30 -4.10
C GLY A 251 1.31 -5.83 -4.23
N LYS A 252 1.25 -5.30 -5.46
CA LYS A 252 0.96 -3.88 -5.74
C LYS A 252 -0.42 -3.45 -5.23
N GLY A 253 -0.52 -2.19 -4.80
CA GLY A 253 -1.69 -1.62 -4.16
C GLY A 253 -1.46 -0.20 -3.64
N VAL A 254 -2.35 0.25 -2.75
CA VAL A 254 -2.28 1.54 -2.07
C VAL A 254 -2.12 1.30 -0.56
N GLY A 255 -1.03 1.79 0.00
CA GLY A 255 -0.86 1.90 1.45
C GLY A 255 -1.45 3.22 1.95
N MET A 256 -2.16 3.20 3.07
CA MET A 256 -2.67 4.38 3.76
C MET A 256 -2.14 4.41 5.18
N ALA A 257 -1.68 5.59 5.62
CA ALA A 257 -1.37 5.88 7.02
C ALA A 257 -2.17 7.10 7.49
N LYS A 258 -2.82 6.96 8.65
CA LYS A 258 -3.36 8.10 9.41
C LYS A 258 -2.28 8.56 10.38
N ILE A 259 -1.90 9.82 10.28
CA ILE A 259 -0.79 10.42 11.02
C ILE A 259 -1.31 11.56 11.89
N ALA A 260 -0.99 11.52 13.18
CA ALA A 260 -1.42 12.54 14.14
C ALA A 260 -0.40 13.69 14.22
N VAL A 261 -0.73 14.83 13.63
CA VAL A 261 0.10 16.05 13.60
C VAL A 261 -0.60 17.13 14.41
N ASN A 262 -0.04 17.55 15.54
CA ASN A 262 -0.58 18.62 16.40
C ASN A 262 -2.09 18.48 16.69
N ASP A 263 -2.51 17.30 17.16
CA ASP A 263 -3.91 16.93 17.44
C ASP A 263 -4.85 16.93 16.22
N GLN A 264 -4.30 16.97 15.01
CA GLN A 264 -5.06 16.83 13.75
C GLN A 264 -4.65 15.56 13.02
N LEU A 265 -5.57 15.03 12.20
CA LEU A 265 -5.30 13.85 11.39
C LEU A 265 -4.91 14.24 9.97
N VAL A 266 -3.72 13.81 9.56
CA VAL A 266 -3.23 13.85 8.18
C VAL A 266 -3.32 12.43 7.62
N HIS A 267 -3.90 12.28 6.43
CA HIS A 267 -3.98 10.98 5.76
C HIS A 267 -2.99 10.95 4.62
N VAL A 268 -2.07 9.99 4.64
CA VAL A 268 -1.05 9.82 3.61
C VAL A 268 -1.27 8.49 2.92
N TYR A 269 -1.30 8.54 1.60
CA TYR A 269 -1.48 7.41 0.70
C TYR A 269 -0.19 7.25 -0.10
N VAL A 270 0.35 6.05 -0.12
CA VAL A 270 1.50 5.66 -0.95
C VAL A 270 1.03 4.64 -1.97
N ALA A 271 1.38 4.83 -3.23
CA ALA A 271 1.02 3.93 -4.32
C ALA A 271 2.20 3.77 -5.28
N HIS A 272 2.27 2.62 -5.94
CA HIS A 272 3.15 2.36 -7.06
C HIS A 272 2.36 1.66 -8.16
N LEU A 273 1.83 2.42 -9.12
CA LEU A 273 0.97 1.87 -10.20
C LEU A 273 1.77 0.93 -11.10
N HIS A 274 1.09 0.13 -11.91
CA HIS A 274 1.72 -0.79 -12.86
C HIS A 274 2.69 -0.02 -13.78
N ALA A 275 3.86 -0.56 -14.08
CA ALA A 275 4.83 0.10 -14.96
C ALA A 275 4.35 0.17 -16.42
N GLU A 276 4.73 1.24 -17.14
CA GLU A 276 4.54 1.37 -18.59
C GLU A 276 5.79 0.87 -19.32
N TYR A 277 5.76 -0.38 -19.79
CA TYR A 277 6.90 -1.00 -20.46
C TYR A 277 7.08 -0.57 -21.93
N ASN A 278 6.00 -0.15 -22.60
CA ASN A 278 6.04 0.29 -23.99
C ASN A 278 4.88 1.24 -24.31
N ARG A 279 5.18 2.51 -24.55
CA ARG A 279 4.16 3.53 -24.83
C ARG A 279 3.42 3.34 -26.17
N GLN A 280 4.07 2.76 -27.18
CA GLN A 280 3.46 2.54 -28.49
C GLN A 280 2.54 1.32 -28.52
N CYS A 281 2.77 0.37 -27.61
CA CYS A 281 2.03 -0.87 -27.51
C CYS A 281 1.89 -1.25 -26.03
N ASP A 282 1.01 -0.52 -25.35
CA ASP A 282 0.83 -0.66 -23.91
C ASP A 282 -0.24 -1.70 -23.57
N ASP A 283 0.22 -2.92 -23.30
CA ASP A 283 -0.62 -4.04 -22.87
C ASP A 283 -1.24 -3.84 -21.46
N TYR A 284 -0.85 -2.79 -20.73
CA TYR A 284 -1.19 -2.55 -19.32
C TYR A 284 -2.02 -1.30 -19.08
N MET A 285 -2.47 -0.61 -20.13
CA MET A 285 -3.28 0.61 -19.99
C MET A 285 -4.52 0.37 -19.13
N ALA A 286 -5.25 -0.72 -19.38
CA ALA A 286 -6.42 -1.08 -18.59
C ALA A 286 -6.08 -1.32 -17.11
N HIS A 287 -4.91 -1.88 -16.81
CA HIS A 287 -4.46 -2.11 -15.44
C HIS A 287 -4.20 -0.78 -14.75
N ARG A 288 -3.38 0.10 -15.36
CA ARG A 288 -3.06 1.42 -14.79
C ARG A 288 -4.32 2.26 -14.56
N VAL A 289 -5.26 2.24 -15.50
CA VAL A 289 -6.53 2.98 -15.40
C VAL A 289 -7.42 2.43 -14.28
N ILE A 290 -7.55 1.11 -14.14
CA ILE A 290 -8.32 0.50 -13.05
C ILE A 290 -7.66 0.80 -11.70
N GLN A 291 -6.34 0.67 -11.60
CA GLN A 291 -5.59 0.99 -10.39
C GLN A 291 -5.72 2.46 -10.01
N ALA A 292 -5.66 3.37 -10.99
CA ALA A 292 -5.91 4.79 -10.82
C ALA A 292 -7.31 5.08 -10.27
N HIS A 293 -8.35 4.51 -10.89
CA HIS A 293 -9.74 4.66 -10.45
C HIS A 293 -9.97 4.10 -9.04
N ASP A 294 -9.49 2.88 -8.79
CA ASP A 294 -9.62 2.20 -7.50
C ASP A 294 -8.88 2.97 -6.39
N THR A 295 -7.68 3.48 -6.67
CA THR A 295 -6.93 4.36 -5.77
C THR A 295 -7.71 5.64 -5.45
N ALA A 296 -8.30 6.28 -6.46
CA ALA A 296 -9.09 7.49 -6.26
C ALA A 296 -10.34 7.25 -5.42
N GLN A 297 -11.06 6.15 -5.67
CA GLN A 297 -12.22 5.75 -4.87
C GLN A 297 -11.85 5.38 -3.44
N PHE A 298 -10.72 4.69 -3.26
CA PHE A 298 -10.20 4.35 -1.95
C PHE A 298 -9.84 5.62 -1.15
N ILE A 299 -9.17 6.59 -1.77
CA ILE A 299 -8.88 7.90 -1.15
C ILE A 299 -10.19 8.59 -0.77
N GLU A 300 -11.16 8.68 -1.69
CA GLU A 300 -12.45 9.31 -1.45
C GLU A 300 -13.21 8.66 -0.28
N SER A 301 -13.27 7.33 -0.25
CA SER A 301 -13.99 6.56 0.77
C SER A 301 -13.32 6.62 2.15
N THR A 302 -12.03 6.98 2.21
CA THR A 302 -11.24 6.99 3.44
C THR A 302 -10.81 8.38 3.92
N ARG A 303 -11.25 9.48 3.26
CA ARG A 303 -10.88 10.86 3.64
C ARG A 303 -11.22 11.18 5.10
N GLY A 304 -12.37 10.74 5.61
CA GLY A 304 -12.79 10.93 7.01
C GLY A 304 -12.68 12.38 7.49
N GLN A 305 -12.20 12.57 8.73
CA GLN A 305 -11.99 13.90 9.35
C GLN A 305 -10.60 14.48 9.08
N SER A 306 -9.92 14.01 8.04
CA SER A 306 -8.56 14.44 7.71
C SER A 306 -8.50 15.93 7.36
N VAL A 307 -7.53 16.64 7.95
CA VAL A 307 -7.24 18.04 7.63
C VAL A 307 -6.41 18.18 6.35
N LEU A 308 -5.67 17.13 5.99
CA LEU A 308 -4.84 17.05 4.80
C LEU A 308 -4.78 15.61 4.29
N GLN A 309 -5.18 15.40 3.05
CA GLN A 309 -4.95 14.16 2.31
C GLN A 309 -3.76 14.35 1.38
N VAL A 310 -2.86 13.38 1.35
CA VAL A 310 -1.67 13.37 0.48
C VAL A 310 -1.57 12.03 -0.22
N LEU A 311 -1.54 12.00 -1.54
CA LEU A 311 -1.10 10.84 -2.33
C LEU A 311 0.32 11.10 -2.79
N ALA A 312 1.26 10.23 -2.44
CA ALA A 312 2.67 10.39 -2.72
C ALA A 312 3.26 9.07 -3.23
N GLY A 313 3.77 9.06 -4.47
CA GLY A 313 4.37 7.87 -5.06
C GLY A 313 4.68 7.95 -6.54
N ASP A 314 5.25 6.86 -7.05
CA ASP A 314 5.43 6.59 -8.47
C ASP A 314 4.11 6.11 -9.08
N LEU A 315 3.47 6.95 -9.86
CA LEU A 315 2.16 6.67 -10.43
C LEU A 315 2.25 6.13 -11.86
N ASN A 316 3.45 5.93 -12.42
CA ASN A 316 3.68 5.37 -13.76
C ASN A 316 2.77 5.97 -14.86
N THR A 317 2.49 7.27 -14.76
CA THR A 317 1.62 8.00 -15.68
C THR A 317 2.10 9.43 -15.79
N GLU A 318 2.10 10.00 -17.01
CA GLU A 318 2.49 11.39 -17.23
C GLU A 318 1.31 12.36 -17.09
N PRO A 319 1.57 13.66 -16.87
CA PRO A 319 0.51 14.64 -16.77
C PRO A 319 -0.29 14.72 -18.08
N GLY A 320 -1.60 14.49 -17.98
CA GLY A 320 -2.51 14.47 -19.12
C GLY A 320 -2.83 13.07 -19.64
N ASP A 321 -2.05 12.05 -19.28
CA ASP A 321 -2.42 10.66 -19.56
C ASP A 321 -3.72 10.28 -18.85
N LEU A 322 -4.38 9.24 -19.35
CA LEU A 322 -5.70 8.85 -18.84
C LEU A 322 -5.69 8.48 -17.35
N ALA A 323 -4.73 7.67 -16.90
CA ALA A 323 -4.62 7.28 -15.49
C ALA A 323 -4.40 8.50 -14.57
N TYR A 324 -3.54 9.45 -14.98
CA TYR A 324 -3.37 10.72 -14.29
C TYR A 324 -4.69 11.51 -14.20
N ARG A 325 -5.40 11.68 -15.32
CA ARG A 325 -6.67 12.43 -15.37
C ARG A 325 -7.73 11.79 -14.48
N VAL A 326 -7.86 10.46 -14.49
CA VAL A 326 -8.77 9.71 -13.61
C VAL A 326 -8.42 9.95 -12.15
N LEU A 327 -7.14 9.84 -11.77
CA LEU A 327 -6.69 10.07 -10.40
C LEU A 327 -7.03 11.48 -9.92
N VAL A 328 -6.61 12.51 -10.65
CA VAL A 328 -6.81 13.92 -10.25
C VAL A 328 -8.30 14.26 -10.15
N THR A 329 -9.09 13.89 -11.16
CA THR A 329 -10.52 14.25 -11.21
C THR A 329 -11.35 13.48 -10.17
N SER A 330 -11.15 12.17 -10.07
CA SER A 330 -11.95 11.32 -9.17
C SER A 330 -11.55 11.50 -7.71
N SER A 331 -10.26 11.65 -7.41
CA SER A 331 -9.78 11.89 -6.04
C SER A 331 -9.88 13.35 -5.60
N LYS A 332 -10.12 14.29 -6.53
CA LYS A 332 -10.13 15.75 -6.28
C LYS A 332 -8.85 16.26 -5.61
N LEU A 333 -7.75 15.51 -5.74
CA LEU A 333 -6.43 15.93 -5.29
C LEU A 333 -5.86 16.91 -6.31
N LYS A 334 -5.07 17.86 -5.83
CA LYS A 334 -4.29 18.78 -6.65
C LYS A 334 -2.86 18.28 -6.74
N ASP A 335 -2.29 18.30 -7.93
CA ASP A 335 -0.86 18.10 -8.11
C ASP A 335 -0.09 19.25 -7.44
N SER A 336 0.97 18.92 -6.71
CA SER A 336 1.87 19.95 -6.13
C SER A 336 2.73 20.63 -7.18
N TYR A 337 2.90 20.04 -8.36
CA TYR A 337 3.58 20.71 -9.46
C TYR A 337 2.60 21.59 -10.26
N ASP A 338 2.88 22.89 -10.31
CA ASP A 338 2.19 23.83 -11.20
C ASP A 338 3.19 24.47 -12.18
N ARG A 339 2.99 24.17 -13.47
CA ARG A 339 3.83 24.66 -14.57
C ARG A 339 3.88 26.19 -14.64
N LYS A 340 2.80 26.89 -14.24
CA LYS A 340 2.73 28.36 -14.29
C LYS A 340 3.61 29.01 -13.22
N SER A 341 3.85 28.34 -12.10
CA SER A 341 4.62 28.86 -10.98
C SER A 341 6.08 28.35 -10.94
N ILE A 342 6.39 27.20 -11.56
CA ILE A 342 7.69 26.51 -11.38
C ILE A 342 8.62 26.63 -12.62
N GLY A 343 8.14 27.16 -13.76
CA GLY A 343 8.98 27.67 -14.85
C GLY A 343 9.76 26.66 -15.72
N SER A 344 9.91 25.39 -15.30
CA SER A 344 10.58 24.35 -16.11
C SER A 344 9.93 22.99 -15.94
N ALA A 345 9.84 22.20 -17.02
CA ALA A 345 9.36 20.83 -16.98
C ALA A 345 10.36 19.96 -16.20
N VAL A 346 9.89 19.36 -15.10
CA VAL A 346 10.70 18.52 -14.22
C VAL A 346 10.35 17.06 -14.47
N GLY A 347 11.22 16.33 -15.15
CA GLY A 347 11.14 14.86 -15.20
C GLY A 347 11.58 14.25 -13.88
N THR A 348 11.03 13.09 -13.57
CA THR A 348 11.33 12.30 -12.38
C THR A 348 11.87 10.92 -12.71
N ASN A 349 11.85 10.53 -13.99
CA ASN A 349 12.40 9.26 -14.47
C ASN A 349 12.90 9.43 -15.92
N GLU A 350 13.85 8.58 -16.33
CA GLU A 350 14.50 8.64 -17.66
C GLU A 350 15.11 10.03 -17.99
N CYS A 351 15.52 10.79 -16.98
CA CYS A 351 16.18 12.08 -17.18
C CYS A 351 17.60 11.89 -17.72
N HIS A 352 18.04 12.69 -18.70
CA HIS A 352 19.41 12.59 -19.24
C HIS A 352 20.50 12.85 -18.19
N THR A 353 20.17 13.60 -17.13
CA THR A 353 21.06 13.86 -16.00
C THR A 353 21.21 12.63 -15.12
N ASN A 354 20.24 11.71 -15.05
CA ASN A 354 20.29 10.54 -14.19
C ASN A 354 21.24 9.47 -14.76
N SER A 355 22.12 8.93 -13.91
CA SER A 355 23.17 8.00 -14.34
C SER A 355 22.67 6.63 -14.80
N TYR A 356 21.43 6.27 -14.46
CA TYR A 356 20.85 4.96 -14.79
C TYR A 356 19.96 5.00 -16.03
N THR A 357 19.70 6.19 -16.57
CA THR A 357 18.88 6.36 -17.77
C THR A 357 19.53 5.70 -18.99
N ASP A 358 18.75 4.95 -19.75
CA ASP A 358 19.20 4.39 -21.03
C ASP A 358 19.64 5.52 -21.99
N PRO A 359 20.82 5.44 -22.63
CA PRO A 359 21.31 6.48 -23.53
C PRO A 359 20.39 6.77 -24.73
N THR A 360 19.57 5.82 -25.16
CA THR A 360 18.58 6.00 -26.22
C THR A 360 17.39 6.80 -25.70
N ALA A 361 16.86 6.43 -24.53
CA ALA A 361 15.78 7.16 -23.87
C ALA A 361 16.17 8.62 -23.58
N ALA A 362 17.37 8.85 -23.02
CA ALA A 362 17.91 10.18 -22.75
C ALA A 362 18.04 11.05 -24.02
N LYS A 363 18.30 10.45 -25.18
CA LYS A 363 18.36 11.17 -26.47
C LYS A 363 16.98 11.50 -27.01
N GLN A 364 16.00 10.62 -26.83
CA GLN A 364 14.64 10.80 -27.33
C GLN A 364 13.87 11.85 -26.51
N GLN A 365 13.99 11.80 -25.18
CA GLN A 365 13.32 12.72 -24.27
C GLN A 365 14.30 13.19 -23.18
N PRO A 366 15.16 14.19 -23.46
CA PRO A 366 16.22 14.61 -22.54
C PRO A 366 15.72 15.07 -21.16
N ASN A 367 14.55 15.70 -21.12
CA ASN A 367 13.94 16.15 -19.87
C ASN A 367 13.35 15.01 -19.03
N GLY A 368 13.36 13.77 -19.53
CA GLY A 368 12.72 12.62 -18.90
C GLY A 368 11.20 12.71 -18.85
N LYS A 369 10.59 11.74 -18.18
CA LYS A 369 9.15 11.62 -17.93
C LYS A 369 8.84 12.08 -16.51
N ARG A 370 7.67 12.67 -16.27
CA ARG A 370 7.20 12.99 -14.92
C ARG A 370 6.17 11.96 -14.49
N ILE A 371 6.58 11.02 -13.64
CA ILE A 371 5.72 9.91 -13.20
C ILE A 371 5.64 9.78 -11.66
N ASP A 372 6.43 10.57 -10.93
CA ASP A 372 6.42 10.63 -9.47
C ASP A 372 5.70 11.90 -9.01
N TYR A 373 4.82 11.76 -8.01
CA TYR A 373 3.93 12.84 -7.61
C TYR A 373 3.79 12.96 -6.10
N VAL A 374 3.63 14.20 -5.64
CA VAL A 374 2.96 14.53 -4.39
C VAL A 374 1.68 15.28 -4.76
N MET A 375 0.53 14.65 -4.59
CA MET A 375 -0.78 15.25 -4.78
C MET A 375 -1.47 15.45 -3.44
N TYR A 376 -2.26 16.51 -3.29
CA TYR A 376 -2.86 16.85 -2.00
C TYR A 376 -4.26 17.45 -2.09
N ARG A 377 -5.05 17.26 -1.03
CA ARG A 377 -6.31 17.96 -0.79
C ARG A 377 -6.35 18.42 0.66
N ILE A 378 -6.69 19.69 0.84
CA ILE A 378 -6.90 20.29 2.15
C ILE A 378 -8.35 20.07 2.57
N GLY A 379 -8.57 19.68 3.83
CA GLY A 379 -9.90 19.48 4.38
C GLY A 379 -10.71 20.78 4.45
N ASP A 380 -12.03 20.69 4.35
CA ASP A 380 -12.90 21.85 4.09
C ASP A 380 -12.92 22.90 5.23
N SER A 381 -12.46 22.54 6.43
CA SER A 381 -12.32 23.45 7.58
C SER A 381 -10.95 24.12 7.69
N TYR A 382 -10.09 23.90 6.70
CA TYR A 382 -8.73 24.43 6.64
C TYR A 382 -8.51 25.17 5.33
N GLU A 383 -7.72 26.23 5.40
CA GLU A 383 -7.15 26.91 4.25
C GLU A 383 -5.66 26.58 4.19
N GLY A 384 -5.09 26.53 3.00
CA GLY A 384 -3.66 26.34 2.87
C GLY A 384 -3.21 26.36 1.43
N ARG A 385 -1.89 26.31 1.27
CA ARG A 385 -1.25 26.40 -0.04
C ARG A 385 0.08 25.67 -0.06
N LEU A 386 0.54 25.40 -1.27
CA LEU A 386 1.91 25.01 -1.52
C LEU A 386 2.86 26.18 -1.20
N LEU A 387 3.90 25.89 -0.44
CA LEU A 387 5.01 26.79 -0.20
C LEU A 387 6.16 26.53 -1.17
N GLU A 388 6.45 25.25 -1.44
CA GLU A 388 7.62 24.84 -2.21
C GLU A 388 7.36 23.50 -2.89
N HIS A 389 7.86 23.35 -4.11
CA HIS A 389 7.97 22.08 -4.83
C HIS A 389 9.34 22.03 -5.51
N ARG A 390 10.07 20.92 -5.37
CA ARG A 390 11.38 20.71 -6.01
C ARG A 390 11.78 19.25 -6.06
N LEU A 391 12.82 18.95 -6.84
CA LEU A 391 13.62 17.73 -6.71
C LEU A 391 14.75 18.01 -5.71
N PRO A 392 14.75 17.42 -4.50
CA PRO A 392 15.64 17.86 -3.43
C PRO A 392 17.02 17.19 -3.46
N LEU A 393 17.21 16.13 -4.25
CA LEU A 393 18.46 15.37 -4.31
C LEU A 393 19.41 15.97 -5.34
N SER A 394 20.71 15.85 -5.07
CA SER A 394 21.73 16.10 -6.09
C SER A 394 21.68 15.03 -7.17
N GLU A 395 22.08 15.39 -8.40
CA GLU A 395 22.10 14.46 -9.53
C GLU A 395 22.93 13.20 -9.26
N ARG A 396 23.95 13.29 -8.40
CA ARG A 396 24.82 12.19 -7.98
C ARG A 396 24.85 12.07 -6.47
N VAL A 397 25.04 10.84 -6.00
CA VAL A 397 25.40 10.58 -4.60
C VAL A 397 26.78 11.23 -4.33
N PRO A 398 26.96 11.98 -3.23
CA PRO A 398 28.23 12.64 -2.92
C PRO A 398 29.42 11.69 -2.98
N GLY A 399 30.42 12.05 -3.80
CA GLY A 399 31.63 11.25 -4.01
C GLY A 399 31.47 10.03 -4.93
N GLN A 400 30.30 9.85 -5.56
CA GLN A 400 30.02 8.73 -6.47
C GLN A 400 29.70 9.21 -7.88
N THR A 401 29.83 8.32 -8.86
CA THR A 401 29.50 8.58 -10.27
C THR A 401 28.05 8.29 -10.62
N PHE A 402 27.26 7.82 -9.66
CA PHE A 402 25.87 7.39 -9.86
C PHE A 402 24.84 8.17 -9.03
N SER A 403 23.59 8.15 -9.48
CA SER A 403 22.40 8.77 -8.87
C SER A 403 21.85 7.94 -7.69
N TYR A 404 20.95 8.52 -6.89
CA TYR A 404 20.36 7.83 -5.72
C TYR A 404 19.40 6.71 -6.12
N SER A 405 18.73 6.87 -7.25
CA SER A 405 17.82 5.91 -7.88
C SER A 405 17.79 6.21 -9.38
N ASP A 406 17.15 5.36 -10.18
CA ASP A 406 16.75 5.69 -11.56
C ASP A 406 15.52 6.63 -11.60
N HIS A 407 14.95 6.95 -10.43
CA HIS A 407 13.99 8.02 -10.21
C HIS A 407 14.58 9.20 -9.42
N GLU A 408 14.04 10.38 -9.65
CA GLU A 408 14.31 11.59 -8.87
C GLU A 408 13.27 11.74 -7.76
N ALA A 409 13.71 12.12 -6.55
CA ALA A 409 12.79 12.33 -5.45
C ALA A 409 11.94 13.59 -5.67
N VAL A 410 10.68 13.57 -5.27
CA VAL A 410 9.77 14.73 -5.35
C VAL A 410 9.47 15.24 -3.95
N TYR A 411 9.70 16.54 -3.73
CA TYR A 411 9.45 17.23 -2.48
C TYR A 411 8.33 18.25 -2.62
N ALA A 412 7.44 18.31 -1.63
CA ALA A 412 6.45 19.37 -1.50
C ALA A 412 6.36 19.84 -0.05
N LYS A 413 6.33 21.18 0.13
CA LYS A 413 6.07 21.81 1.42
C LYS A 413 4.69 22.47 1.41
N LEU A 414 3.83 22.08 2.34
CA LEU A 414 2.48 22.60 2.48
C LEU A 414 2.34 23.40 3.76
N ILE A 415 1.58 24.49 3.71
CA ILE A 415 1.13 25.22 4.90
C ILE A 415 -0.39 25.17 5.00
N LEU A 416 -0.90 24.93 6.20
CA LEU A 416 -2.32 24.85 6.51
C LEU A 416 -2.66 25.70 7.73
N LYS A 417 -3.81 26.34 7.71
CA LYS A 417 -4.34 27.13 8.81
C LYS A 417 -5.82 26.82 8.97
N LYS A 418 -6.26 26.71 10.22
CA LYS A 418 -7.68 26.50 10.51
C LYS A 418 -8.47 27.75 10.12
N CYS A 419 -9.57 27.56 9.39
CA CYS A 419 -10.50 28.64 9.09
C CYS A 419 -11.06 29.20 10.40
N SER A 420 -10.98 30.53 10.62
CA SER A 420 -11.59 31.16 11.79
C SER A 420 -13.11 30.99 11.73
N SER A 421 -13.78 30.82 12.88
CA SER A 421 -15.25 30.75 12.97
C SER A 421 -15.97 31.95 12.32
N THR A 422 -15.30 33.11 12.26
CA THR A 422 -15.77 34.30 11.53
C THR A 422 -15.83 34.08 10.02
N SER A 423 -14.94 33.28 9.42
CA SER A 423 -14.99 32.95 7.98
C SER A 423 -16.03 31.88 7.65
N THR A 424 -16.36 30.97 8.56
CA THR A 424 -17.50 30.04 8.38
C THR A 424 -18.84 30.79 8.44
N ILE A 425 -18.99 31.70 9.41
CA ILE A 425 -20.17 32.56 9.52
C ILE A 425 -20.19 33.60 8.39
N GLN A 426 -19.06 34.20 7.98
CA GLN A 426 -19.00 35.07 6.80
C GLN A 426 -19.19 34.30 5.50
N ASN A 427 -18.84 33.02 5.38
CA ASN A 427 -19.16 32.21 4.21
C ASN A 427 -20.64 31.82 4.19
N LEU A 428 -21.25 31.53 5.35
CA LEU A 428 -22.70 31.32 5.49
C LEU A 428 -23.50 32.62 5.28
N ILE A 429 -22.97 33.77 5.73
CA ILE A 429 -23.57 35.11 5.54
C ILE A 429 -23.29 35.62 4.12
N ALA A 430 -22.15 35.32 3.49
CA ALA A 430 -21.86 35.66 2.09
C ALA A 430 -22.67 34.82 1.09
N CYS A 431 -23.21 33.67 1.51
CA CYS A 431 -24.27 33.00 0.78
C CYS A 431 -25.62 33.76 0.84
N ASN A 432 -25.79 34.69 1.79
CA ASN A 432 -26.98 35.56 1.91
C ASN A 432 -26.71 37.04 1.52
N SER A 433 -25.46 37.47 1.43
CA SER A 433 -25.04 38.76 0.90
C SER A 433 -24.09 38.49 -0.26
N GLY A 434 -24.64 38.50 -1.47
CA GLY A 434 -23.99 38.03 -2.71
C GLY A 434 -22.50 38.29 -2.78
N LYS A 435 -21.73 37.20 -2.90
CA LYS A 435 -20.39 37.23 -3.49
C LYS A 435 -20.47 37.97 -4.84
N SER A 436 -19.40 38.69 -5.19
CA SER A 436 -19.32 39.35 -6.49
C SER A 436 -19.62 38.31 -7.59
N ARG A 437 -20.55 38.65 -8.49
CA ARG A 437 -21.04 37.75 -9.56
C ARG A 437 -19.91 37.11 -10.37
N ASP A 438 -18.76 37.79 -10.46
CA ASP A 438 -17.60 37.35 -11.24
C ASP A 438 -16.79 36.21 -10.57
N GLU A 439 -16.63 36.20 -9.24
CA GLU A 439 -15.92 35.13 -8.53
C GLU A 439 -16.74 33.85 -8.42
N GLU A 440 -18.06 33.99 -8.22
CA GLU A 440 -18.97 32.85 -8.17
C GLU A 440 -19.08 32.19 -9.55
N SER A 441 -19.15 32.99 -10.63
CA SER A 441 -19.12 32.50 -12.02
C SER A 441 -17.83 31.72 -12.32
N CYS A 442 -16.66 32.27 -12.00
CA CYS A 442 -15.37 31.63 -12.25
C CYS A 442 -15.20 30.31 -11.47
N SER A 443 -15.68 30.28 -10.21
CA SER A 443 -15.66 29.06 -9.39
C SER A 443 -16.61 27.97 -9.90
N ARG A 444 -17.74 28.36 -10.51
CA ARG A 444 -18.73 27.45 -11.08
C ARG A 444 -18.24 26.88 -12.41
N GLU A 445 -17.68 27.74 -13.27
CA GLU A 445 -17.04 27.34 -14.53
C GLU A 445 -15.92 26.32 -14.31
N SER A 446 -15.04 26.57 -13.33
CA SER A 446 -13.95 25.65 -12.97
C SER A 446 -14.46 24.29 -12.45
N ARG A 447 -15.56 24.26 -11.69
CA ARG A 447 -16.19 23.01 -11.23
C ARG A 447 -16.83 22.23 -12.37
N GLU A 448 -17.54 22.91 -13.26
CA GLU A 448 -18.14 22.29 -14.45
C GLU A 448 -17.08 21.74 -15.41
N GLU A 449 -15.96 22.44 -15.58
CA GLU A 449 -14.81 21.96 -16.36
C GLU A 449 -14.20 20.69 -15.76
N MET A 450 -13.96 20.68 -14.44
CA MET A 450 -13.45 19.50 -13.73
C MET A 450 -14.40 18.30 -13.82
N GLN A 451 -15.71 18.52 -13.71
CA GLN A 451 -16.72 17.47 -13.89
C GLN A 451 -16.76 16.95 -15.34
N ARG A 452 -16.68 17.85 -16.33
CA ARG A 452 -16.60 17.45 -17.76
C ARG A 452 -15.39 16.57 -18.01
N GLU A 453 -14.22 16.96 -17.49
CA GLU A 453 -12.99 16.19 -17.62
C GLU A 453 -13.10 14.82 -16.93
N ALA A 454 -13.68 14.76 -15.73
CA ALA A 454 -13.94 13.50 -15.03
C ALA A 454 -14.80 12.54 -15.87
N VAL A 455 -15.88 13.05 -16.47
CA VAL A 455 -16.77 12.26 -17.33
C VAL A 455 -16.06 11.76 -18.58
N LEU A 456 -15.24 12.60 -19.23
CA LEU A 456 -14.46 12.21 -20.41
C LEU A 456 -13.45 11.12 -20.05
N ALA A 457 -12.66 11.32 -19.00
CA ALA A 457 -11.68 10.34 -18.54
C ALA A 457 -12.34 8.99 -18.19
N LEU A 458 -13.46 8.99 -17.46
CA LEU A 458 -14.16 7.75 -17.13
C LEU A 458 -14.75 7.05 -18.35
N ARG A 459 -15.28 7.78 -19.34
CA ARG A 459 -15.80 7.17 -20.59
C ARG A 459 -14.70 6.50 -21.40
N GLU A 460 -13.56 7.16 -21.54
CA GLU A 460 -12.38 6.62 -22.21
C GLU A 460 -11.85 5.37 -21.48
N SER A 461 -11.82 5.42 -20.15
CA SER A 461 -11.44 4.30 -19.29
C SER A 461 -12.33 3.07 -19.48
N VAL A 462 -13.65 3.27 -19.54
CA VAL A 462 -14.61 2.21 -19.82
C VAL A 462 -14.42 1.64 -21.24
N ALA A 463 -14.09 2.47 -22.23
CA ALA A 463 -13.80 2.02 -23.59
C ALA A 463 -12.56 1.10 -23.62
N ILE A 464 -11.48 1.47 -22.93
CA ILE A 464 -10.27 0.66 -22.80
C ILE A 464 -10.56 -0.68 -22.10
N CYS A 465 -11.37 -0.66 -21.04
CA CYS A 465 -11.78 -1.89 -20.36
C CYS A 465 -12.59 -2.82 -21.28
N ASN A 466 -13.49 -2.26 -22.10
CA ASN A 466 -14.24 -3.04 -23.08
C ASN A 466 -13.33 -3.71 -24.12
N GLU A 467 -12.32 -2.99 -24.59
CA GLU A 467 -11.37 -3.55 -25.56
C GLU A 467 -10.52 -4.66 -24.92
N SER A 468 -10.04 -4.46 -23.69
CA SER A 468 -9.31 -5.48 -22.95
C SER A 468 -10.16 -6.74 -22.69
N LEU A 469 -11.46 -6.59 -22.40
CA LEU A 469 -12.37 -7.73 -22.24
C LEU A 469 -12.53 -8.54 -23.53
N LYS A 470 -12.64 -7.88 -24.70
CA LYS A 470 -12.67 -8.57 -26.00
C LYS A 470 -11.35 -9.28 -26.27
N GLN A 471 -10.23 -8.65 -25.95
CA GLN A 471 -8.90 -9.24 -26.10
C GLN A 471 -8.78 -10.50 -25.23
N LEU A 472 -9.27 -10.49 -23.99
CA LEU A 472 -9.29 -11.67 -23.13
C LEU A 472 -10.15 -12.80 -23.67
N GLU A 473 -11.28 -12.51 -24.32
CA GLU A 473 -12.09 -13.53 -24.98
C GLU A 473 -11.35 -14.16 -26.17
N SER A 474 -10.64 -13.33 -26.95
CA SER A 474 -9.76 -13.81 -28.03
C SER A 474 -8.63 -14.68 -27.47
N HIS A 475 -7.91 -14.22 -26.44
CA HIS A 475 -6.84 -14.96 -25.79
C HIS A 475 -7.32 -16.31 -25.25
N ARG A 476 -8.50 -16.35 -24.62
CA ARG A 476 -9.09 -17.61 -24.14
C ARG A 476 -9.28 -18.61 -25.27
N ARG A 477 -9.80 -18.17 -26.42
CA ARG A 477 -9.96 -19.04 -27.62
C ARG A 477 -8.62 -19.50 -28.13
N SER A 478 -7.66 -18.59 -28.29
CA SER A 478 -6.32 -18.90 -28.80
C SER A 478 -5.59 -19.91 -27.91
N TYR A 479 -5.52 -19.69 -26.59
CA TYR A 479 -4.90 -20.64 -25.67
C TYR A 479 -5.61 -21.99 -25.64
N THR A 480 -6.94 -22.02 -25.78
CA THR A 480 -7.69 -23.29 -25.88
C THR A 480 -7.31 -24.06 -27.14
N LEU A 481 -7.25 -23.39 -28.30
CA LEU A 481 -6.85 -24.01 -29.57
C LEU A 481 -5.40 -24.50 -29.53
N MET A 482 -4.49 -23.72 -28.96
CA MET A 482 -3.09 -24.10 -28.77
C MET A 482 -2.97 -25.33 -27.85
N ALA A 483 -3.73 -25.39 -26.74
CA ALA A 483 -3.77 -26.56 -25.87
C ALA A 483 -4.22 -27.82 -26.63
N ILE A 484 -5.31 -27.73 -27.40
CA ILE A 484 -5.81 -28.85 -28.22
C ILE A 484 -4.75 -29.29 -29.23
N GLY A 485 -4.11 -28.36 -29.93
CA GLY A 485 -3.05 -28.65 -30.89
C GLY A 485 -1.87 -29.40 -30.25
N VAL A 486 -1.37 -28.93 -29.10
CA VAL A 486 -0.26 -29.59 -28.39
C VAL A 486 -0.68 -30.94 -27.80
N ILE A 487 -1.92 -31.10 -27.36
CA ILE A 487 -2.48 -32.40 -26.91
C ILE A 487 -2.46 -33.41 -28.07
N ILE A 488 -2.89 -33.02 -29.26
CA ILE A 488 -2.86 -33.90 -30.44
C ILE A 488 -1.42 -34.32 -30.74
N VAL A 489 -0.47 -33.39 -30.74
CA VAL A 489 0.97 -33.70 -30.94
C VAL A 489 1.47 -34.68 -29.87
N LEU A 490 1.14 -34.45 -28.59
CA LEU A 490 1.54 -35.33 -27.50
C LEU A 490 0.95 -36.74 -27.66
N ILE A 491 -0.33 -36.88 -28.02
CA ILE A 491 -0.97 -38.19 -28.27
C ILE A 491 -0.23 -38.94 -29.38
N ASN A 492 0.04 -38.29 -30.52
CA ASN A 492 0.81 -38.91 -31.60
C ASN A 492 2.23 -39.30 -31.16
N LEU A 493 2.88 -38.49 -30.30
CA LEU A 493 4.21 -38.79 -29.77
C LEU A 493 4.20 -39.93 -28.73
N LEU A 494 3.07 -40.24 -28.09
CA LEU A 494 2.97 -41.36 -27.15
C LEU A 494 3.13 -42.71 -27.86
N GLU A 495 2.65 -42.82 -29.10
CA GLU A 495 2.73 -44.03 -29.92
C GLU A 495 4.11 -44.23 -30.57
N LEU A 496 4.90 -43.16 -30.72
CA LEU A 496 6.23 -43.23 -31.30
C LEU A 496 7.26 -43.83 -30.34
N GLN A 497 7.97 -44.86 -30.81
CA GLN A 497 9.13 -45.42 -30.13
C GLN A 497 10.34 -44.48 -30.27
N ALA A 498 11.06 -44.26 -29.16
CA ALA A 498 12.25 -43.44 -29.19
C ALA A 498 13.38 -44.14 -29.98
N PRO A 499 14.06 -43.43 -30.91
CA PRO A 499 15.25 -43.96 -31.59
C PRO A 499 16.35 -44.39 -30.60
N TYR A 500 17.23 -45.29 -31.05
CA TYR A 500 18.35 -45.77 -30.24
C TYR A 500 19.19 -44.60 -29.71
N GLY A 501 19.48 -44.60 -28.41
CA GLY A 501 20.23 -43.53 -27.73
C GLY A 501 19.42 -42.28 -27.33
N LEU A 502 18.17 -42.10 -27.78
CA LEU A 502 17.38 -40.88 -27.55
C LEU A 502 16.23 -41.02 -26.53
N LYS A 503 16.15 -42.14 -25.80
CA LYS A 503 15.05 -42.41 -24.84
C LYS A 503 14.84 -41.28 -23.83
N ILE A 504 15.92 -40.76 -23.25
CA ILE A 504 15.87 -39.67 -22.25
C ILE A 504 15.36 -38.38 -22.90
N ALA A 505 15.88 -38.02 -24.08
CA ALA A 505 15.46 -36.83 -24.80
C ALA A 505 13.95 -36.87 -25.15
N PHE A 506 13.44 -38.03 -25.61
CA PHE A 506 12.02 -38.22 -25.86
C PHE A 506 11.15 -38.10 -24.60
N LEU A 507 11.64 -38.60 -23.47
CA LEU A 507 10.95 -38.48 -22.19
C LEU A 507 10.89 -37.00 -21.73
N VAL A 508 12.01 -36.28 -21.82
CA VAL A 508 12.08 -34.85 -21.53
C VAL A 508 11.14 -34.06 -22.44
N LEU A 509 11.12 -34.35 -23.73
CA LEU A 509 10.20 -33.71 -24.68
C LEU A 509 8.73 -33.92 -24.29
N LYS A 510 8.34 -35.16 -23.94
CA LYS A 510 6.96 -35.45 -23.47
C LYS A 510 6.63 -34.66 -22.20
N PHE A 511 7.57 -34.56 -21.26
CA PHE A 511 7.38 -33.77 -20.04
C PHE A 511 7.21 -32.27 -20.33
N LEU A 512 8.02 -31.71 -21.23
CA LEU A 512 7.91 -30.32 -21.66
C LEU A 512 6.57 -30.05 -22.35
N LEU A 513 6.11 -30.94 -23.25
CA LEU A 513 4.80 -30.81 -23.89
C LEU A 513 3.66 -30.84 -22.86
N CYS A 514 3.73 -31.73 -21.85
CA CYS A 514 2.77 -31.73 -20.75
C CYS A 514 2.77 -30.40 -19.99
N ALA A 515 3.95 -29.83 -19.68
CA ALA A 515 4.07 -28.55 -19.00
C ALA A 515 3.45 -27.41 -19.83
N VAL A 516 3.68 -27.39 -21.15
CA VAL A 516 3.08 -26.42 -22.08
C VAL A 516 1.56 -26.56 -22.15
N ILE A 517 1.03 -27.79 -22.17
CA ILE A 517 -0.42 -28.03 -22.12
C ILE A 517 -1.01 -27.48 -20.83
N ILE A 518 -0.40 -27.79 -19.68
CA ILE A 518 -0.84 -27.29 -18.37
C ILE A 518 -0.84 -25.77 -18.38
N PHE A 519 0.22 -25.14 -18.88
CA PHE A 519 0.30 -23.69 -19.02
C PHE A 519 -0.87 -23.13 -19.84
N PHE A 520 -1.12 -23.63 -21.05
CA PHE A 520 -2.22 -23.13 -21.88
C PHE A 520 -3.60 -23.35 -21.25
N VAL A 521 -3.81 -24.48 -20.59
CA VAL A 521 -5.07 -24.75 -19.87
C VAL A 521 -5.26 -23.76 -18.72
N VAL A 522 -4.24 -23.54 -17.89
CA VAL A 522 -4.28 -22.57 -16.78
C VAL A 522 -4.54 -21.16 -17.31
N MET A 523 -3.86 -20.78 -18.39
CA MET A 523 -4.02 -19.47 -19.03
C MET A 523 -5.40 -19.28 -19.65
N ALA A 524 -5.99 -20.30 -20.28
CA ALA A 524 -7.33 -20.25 -20.87
C ALA A 524 -8.47 -20.28 -19.84
N THR A 525 -8.21 -20.78 -18.63
CA THR A 525 -9.24 -21.02 -17.61
C THR A 525 -9.06 -20.12 -16.40
N ILE A 526 -8.24 -20.54 -15.43
CA ILE A 526 -8.09 -19.89 -14.12
C ILE A 526 -7.64 -18.45 -14.30
N TRP A 527 -6.51 -18.25 -15.00
CA TRP A 527 -5.93 -16.92 -15.12
C TRP A 527 -6.84 -15.98 -15.92
N ASN A 528 -7.40 -16.43 -17.05
CA ASN A 528 -8.31 -15.62 -17.86
C ASN A 528 -9.57 -15.19 -17.09
N VAL A 529 -10.15 -16.08 -16.27
CA VAL A 529 -11.35 -15.76 -15.48
C VAL A 529 -11.02 -14.77 -14.37
N MET A 530 -9.90 -14.96 -13.66
CA MET A 530 -9.43 -14.02 -12.64
C MET A 530 -9.24 -12.62 -13.23
N GLU A 531 -8.51 -12.54 -14.34
CA GLU A 531 -8.24 -11.29 -15.06
C GLU A 531 -9.53 -10.62 -15.53
N LYS A 532 -10.43 -11.40 -16.15
CA LYS A 532 -11.75 -10.91 -16.60
C LYS A 532 -12.56 -10.31 -15.45
N HIS A 533 -12.59 -10.97 -14.29
CA HIS A 533 -13.32 -10.46 -13.13
C HIS A 533 -12.68 -9.19 -12.56
N GLY A 534 -11.35 -9.11 -12.54
CA GLY A 534 -10.63 -7.90 -12.13
C GLY A 534 -10.96 -6.69 -13.03
N ILE A 535 -10.93 -6.88 -14.34
CA ILE A 535 -11.29 -5.83 -15.31
C ILE A 535 -12.77 -5.46 -15.22
N LEU A 536 -13.66 -6.46 -15.10
CA LEU A 536 -15.09 -6.21 -15.00
C LEU A 536 -15.45 -5.43 -13.73
N ALA A 537 -14.81 -5.73 -12.60
CA ALA A 537 -15.02 -5.00 -11.35
C ALA A 537 -14.66 -3.51 -11.50
N GLY A 538 -13.48 -3.21 -12.05
CA GLY A 538 -13.04 -1.83 -12.31
C GLY A 538 -13.98 -1.11 -13.28
N LYS A 539 -14.33 -1.77 -14.40
CA LYS A 539 -15.25 -1.22 -15.40
C LYS A 539 -16.62 -0.87 -14.80
N LEU A 540 -17.25 -1.80 -14.08
CA LEU A 540 -18.57 -1.58 -13.48
C LEU A 540 -18.54 -0.45 -12.45
N SER A 541 -17.45 -0.35 -11.68
CA SER A 541 -17.25 0.76 -10.75
C SER A 541 -17.19 2.12 -11.47
N MET A 542 -16.48 2.20 -12.60
CA MET A 542 -16.41 3.43 -13.41
C MET A 542 -17.76 3.78 -14.05
N GLU A 543 -18.53 2.78 -14.50
CA GLU A 543 -19.90 3.00 -15.02
C GLU A 543 -20.85 3.53 -13.94
N ILE A 544 -20.71 3.08 -12.69
CA ILE A 544 -21.46 3.63 -11.55
C ILE A 544 -21.08 5.09 -11.31
N ALA A 545 -19.78 5.42 -11.31
CA ALA A 545 -19.30 6.79 -11.15
C ALA A 545 -19.85 7.71 -12.26
N LEU A 546 -19.86 7.27 -13.52
CA LEU A 546 -20.44 8.00 -14.65
C LEU A 546 -21.93 8.31 -14.50
N LYS A 547 -22.70 7.36 -13.95
CA LYS A 547 -24.12 7.58 -13.64
C LYS A 547 -24.29 8.65 -12.56
N GLY A 548 -23.41 8.67 -11.55
CA GLY A 548 -23.39 9.70 -10.51
C GLY A 548 -23.29 11.12 -11.10
N TYR A 549 -22.34 11.35 -12.00
CA TYR A 549 -22.19 12.64 -12.68
C TYR A 549 -23.41 13.03 -13.54
N SER A 550 -24.10 12.05 -14.13
CA SER A 550 -25.30 12.30 -14.95
C SER A 550 -26.48 12.77 -14.10
N LEU A 551 -26.61 12.28 -12.86
CA LEU A 551 -27.65 12.69 -11.91
C LEU A 551 -27.37 14.10 -11.36
N ASP A 552 -26.13 14.41 -11.04
CA ASP A 552 -25.73 15.74 -10.56
C ASP A 552 -26.04 16.82 -11.62
N GLY A 553 -25.79 16.53 -12.90
CA GLY A 553 -26.11 17.44 -14.01
C GLY A 553 -27.62 17.69 -14.20
N ALA A 554 -28.46 16.68 -13.93
CA ALA A 554 -29.92 16.81 -13.99
C ALA A 554 -30.49 17.60 -12.79
N ALA A 555 -29.89 17.46 -11.60
CA ALA A 555 -30.28 18.21 -10.41
C ALA A 555 -29.95 19.71 -10.52
N THR A 556 -28.90 20.08 -11.25
CA THR A 556 -28.58 21.49 -11.56
C THR A 556 -29.44 22.11 -12.68
N GLY A 557 -30.27 21.30 -13.35
CA GLY A 557 -31.04 21.69 -14.54
C GLY A 557 -32.52 22.04 -14.31
N TYR A 558 -32.95 22.37 -13.10
CA TYR A 558 -34.34 22.77 -12.80
C TYR A 558 -34.43 24.18 -12.20
N ALA A 559 -34.40 25.19 -13.07
CA ALA A 559 -35.02 26.50 -12.84
C ALA A 559 -35.18 27.27 -14.17
N THR A 560 -35.83 26.66 -15.17
CA THR A 560 -36.48 27.44 -16.24
C THR A 560 -37.98 27.33 -16.04
N THR A 561 -38.50 28.41 -15.48
CA THR A 561 -39.90 28.77 -15.28
C THR A 561 -40.81 28.31 -16.43
N SER A 562 -41.80 27.50 -16.07
CA SER A 562 -43.08 27.52 -16.78
C SER A 562 -43.80 28.82 -16.42
N GLU A 563 -43.85 29.79 -17.32
CA GLU A 563 -44.88 30.83 -17.29
C GLU A 563 -45.35 31.14 -18.72
N LYS A 564 -46.61 30.74 -18.95
CA LYS A 564 -47.61 31.16 -19.96
C LYS A 564 -47.38 30.85 -21.44
#